data_AF-A0A1M3KXY9-F1
#
_entry.id   AF-A0A1M3KXY9-F1
#
_cell.length_a   1.000
_cell.length_b   1.000
_cell.length_c   1.000
_cell.angle_alpha   90.00
_cell.angle_beta   90.00
_cell.angle_gamma   90.00
#
_symmetry.space_group_name_H-M   'P 1'
#
loop_
_entity.id
_entity.type
_entity.pdbx_description
1 polymer ?
#
loop_
_entity_poly.entity_id
_entity_poly.type
_entity_poly.pdbx_seq_one_letter_code
_entity_poly.pdbx_strand_id
1 'polypeptide(L)'
;MCKPDCLSDNFICYENVTWTMYGCSWTAYYCYRKACGIWCDVQPISVYCNTNPPCMTLTPSQVFEMAAKQIIYDVSLTKGLLDCIPTAEGQCRPNWRVTSSSCWKWHLVAGPVPDWRVTICEVNTCCLFLYEMCIIDGEYQIRRLSSSTDPTPCPSGCMKVCNE
;
A
#
# COMPACT_ATOMS: atom_id res chain seq x y z
N MET A 1 0.12 -11.86 -7.15
CA MET A 1 -0.41 -11.28 -5.89
C MET A 1 0.06 -12.11 -4.73
N CYS A 2 0.38 -11.45 -3.63
CA CYS A 2 0.96 -12.12 -2.49
C CYS A 2 -0.13 -12.60 -1.53
N LYS A 3 -0.24 -13.92 -1.33
CA LYS A 3 -1.22 -14.56 -0.45
C LYS A 3 -0.50 -15.36 0.64
N PRO A 4 -0.39 -14.86 1.88
CA PRO A 4 0.26 -15.61 2.96
C PRO A 4 -0.58 -16.79 3.45
N ASP A 5 -1.90 -16.67 3.35
CA ASP A 5 -2.88 -17.65 3.82
C ASP A 5 -4.18 -17.56 3.02
N CYS A 6 -5.11 -18.47 3.35
CA CYS A 6 -6.47 -18.51 2.83
C CYS A 6 -6.48 -18.37 1.30
N LEU A 7 -5.87 -19.36 0.64
CA LEU A 7 -5.55 -19.33 -0.79
C LEU A 7 -6.81 -19.26 -1.68
N SER A 8 -7.93 -19.77 -1.18
CA SER A 8 -9.26 -19.67 -1.80
C SER A 8 -9.79 -18.25 -1.86
N ASP A 9 -9.39 -17.38 -0.92
CA ASP A 9 -9.89 -16.01 -0.84
C ASP A 9 -9.16 -15.17 -1.88
N ASN A 10 -9.92 -14.65 -2.83
CA ASN A 10 -9.40 -13.93 -3.97
C ASN A 10 -9.39 -12.42 -3.72
N PHE A 11 -8.34 -11.79 -4.20
CA PHE A 11 -8.25 -10.34 -4.28
C PHE A 11 -9.21 -9.82 -5.35
N ILE A 12 -9.92 -8.74 -5.00
CA ILE A 12 -10.63 -7.89 -5.94
C ILE A 12 -9.67 -6.76 -6.30
N CYS A 13 -9.47 -6.51 -7.59
CA CYS A 13 -8.39 -5.67 -8.11
C CYS A 13 -8.90 -4.52 -8.97
N TYR A 14 -7.95 -3.62 -9.30
CA TYR A 14 -8.14 -2.45 -10.16
C TYR A 14 -8.98 -1.33 -9.54
N GLU A 15 -9.07 -1.32 -8.21
CA GLU A 15 -9.47 -0.14 -7.48
C GLU A 15 -8.36 0.90 -7.48
N ASN A 16 -8.75 2.16 -7.31
CA ASN A 16 -7.81 3.25 -7.13
C ASN A 16 -8.25 4.20 -6.02
N VAL A 17 -7.26 4.89 -5.46
CA VAL A 17 -7.44 6.03 -4.56
C VAL A 17 -6.51 7.15 -5.01
N THR A 18 -7.03 8.39 -4.96
CA THR A 18 -6.25 9.59 -5.26
C THR A 18 -6.16 10.46 -4.01
N TRP A 19 -4.99 11.03 -3.73
CA TRP A 19 -4.77 11.93 -2.61
C TRP A 19 -3.75 13.02 -2.96
N THR A 20 -3.71 14.06 -2.13
CA THR A 20 -2.71 15.13 -2.23
C THR A 20 -1.83 15.14 -0.99
N MET A 21 -0.51 15.07 -1.17
CA MET A 21 0.46 15.16 -0.08
C MET A 21 1.75 15.81 -0.58
N TYR A 22 2.38 16.64 0.24
CA TYR A 22 3.61 17.37 -0.11
C TYR A 22 3.49 18.22 -1.40
N GLY A 23 2.30 18.78 -1.67
CA GLY A 23 2.03 19.56 -2.88
C GLY A 23 1.83 18.72 -4.15
N CYS A 24 1.70 17.40 -4.01
CA CYS A 24 1.66 16.45 -5.10
C CYS A 24 0.38 15.64 -5.12
N SER A 25 -0.19 15.44 -6.30
CA SER A 25 -1.30 14.53 -6.54
C SER A 25 -0.77 13.13 -6.82
N TRP A 26 -1.30 12.17 -6.09
CA TRP A 26 -0.91 10.78 -6.16
C TRP A 26 -2.13 9.91 -6.46
N THR A 27 -1.94 8.86 -7.25
CA THR A 27 -2.95 7.81 -7.44
C THR A 27 -2.33 6.44 -7.20
N ALA A 28 -2.90 5.66 -6.28
CA ALA A 28 -2.50 4.27 -6.08
C ALA A 28 -3.57 3.35 -6.64
N TYR A 29 -3.14 2.40 -7.46
CA TYR A 29 -3.95 1.27 -7.86
C TYR A 29 -3.66 0.09 -6.94
N TYR A 30 -4.72 -0.58 -6.49
CA TYR A 30 -4.60 -1.60 -5.47
C TYR A 30 -5.59 -2.76 -5.69
N CYS A 31 -5.34 -3.83 -4.95
CA CYS A 31 -6.28 -4.90 -4.73
C CYS A 31 -6.60 -5.04 -3.24
N TYR A 32 -7.74 -5.62 -2.91
CA TYR A 32 -8.15 -5.87 -1.53
C TYR A 32 -8.85 -7.22 -1.39
N ARG A 33 -8.85 -7.81 -0.19
CA ARG A 33 -9.67 -8.97 0.17
C ARG A 33 -9.92 -9.05 1.67
N LYS A 34 -10.99 -9.75 2.06
CA LYS A 34 -11.12 -10.32 3.40
C LYS A 34 -10.52 -11.72 3.38
N ALA A 35 -9.47 -11.95 4.16
CA ALA A 35 -8.80 -13.25 4.23
C ALA A 35 -9.15 -13.96 5.55
N CYS A 36 -9.50 -15.24 5.44
CA CYS A 36 -9.86 -16.10 6.57
C CYS A 36 -11.03 -15.56 7.42
N GLY A 37 -11.84 -14.65 6.89
CA GLY A 37 -12.86 -13.91 7.64
C GLY A 37 -12.33 -12.95 8.71
N ILE A 38 -11.00 -12.82 8.87
CA ILE A 38 -10.36 -12.11 9.97
C ILE A 38 -9.60 -10.88 9.46
N TRP A 39 -8.76 -11.09 8.45
CA TRP A 39 -7.78 -10.11 8.00
C TRP A 39 -8.33 -9.27 6.87
N CYS A 40 -8.04 -7.97 6.91
CA CYS A 40 -8.26 -7.06 5.79
C CYS A 40 -6.93 -6.86 5.07
N ASP A 41 -6.80 -7.57 3.96
CA ASP A 41 -5.60 -7.54 3.14
C ASP A 41 -5.76 -6.49 2.05
N VAL A 42 -4.75 -5.64 1.88
CA VAL A 42 -4.63 -4.73 0.73
C VAL A 42 -3.28 -4.92 0.07
N GLN A 43 -3.23 -4.78 -1.25
CA GLN A 43 -2.00 -4.90 -2.03
C GLN A 43 -1.87 -3.68 -2.96
N PRO A 44 -0.95 -2.73 -2.68
CA PRO A 44 -0.57 -1.72 -3.65
C PRO A 44 0.05 -2.38 -4.88
N ILE A 45 -0.43 -2.03 -6.07
CA ILE A 45 0.06 -2.57 -7.35
C ILE A 45 0.97 -1.57 -8.06
N SER A 46 0.59 -0.30 -8.03
CA SER A 46 1.35 0.78 -8.65
C SER A 46 0.90 2.12 -8.10
N VAL A 47 1.82 3.06 -7.94
CA VAL A 47 1.55 4.41 -7.45
C VAL A 47 2.05 5.43 -8.46
N TYR A 48 1.21 6.41 -8.79
CA TYR A 48 1.43 7.41 -9.82
C TYR A 48 1.59 8.75 -9.14
N CYS A 49 2.58 9.52 -9.57
CA CYS A 49 2.65 10.95 -9.32
C CYS A 49 2.06 11.67 -10.54
N ASN A 50 0.91 12.32 -10.33
CA ASN A 50 0.17 13.01 -11.39
C ASN A 50 0.55 14.49 -11.51
N THR A 51 1.50 14.98 -10.71
CA THR A 51 1.91 16.38 -10.69
C THR A 51 3.10 16.62 -11.62
N ASN A 52 3.08 17.76 -12.31
CA ASN A 52 4.18 18.26 -13.14
C ASN A 52 4.68 19.61 -12.54
N PRO A 53 5.97 19.74 -12.16
CA PRO A 53 7.03 18.76 -12.25
C PRO A 53 6.85 17.55 -11.31
N PRO A 54 7.51 16.42 -11.60
CA PRO A 54 7.34 15.17 -10.87
C PRO A 54 7.78 15.27 -9.41
N CYS A 55 7.03 14.64 -8.52
CA CYS A 55 7.27 14.66 -7.08
C CYS A 55 8.31 13.64 -6.59
N MET A 56 9.34 13.40 -7.40
CA MET A 56 10.37 12.39 -7.16
C MET A 56 11.40 12.80 -6.10
N THR A 57 10.94 13.24 -4.94
CA THR A 57 11.80 13.46 -3.76
C THR A 57 11.72 12.28 -2.78
N LEU A 58 10.72 11.41 -2.95
CA LEU A 58 10.48 10.27 -2.07
C LEU A 58 11.08 8.97 -2.63
N THR A 59 11.61 8.13 -1.74
CA THR A 59 12.04 6.78 -2.09
C THR A 59 10.83 5.88 -2.37
N PRO A 60 10.97 4.80 -3.15
CA PRO A 60 9.90 3.83 -3.36
C PRO A 60 9.30 3.27 -2.06
N SER A 61 10.12 3.08 -1.02
CA SER A 61 9.66 2.63 0.30
C SER A 61 8.77 3.67 1.00
N GLN A 62 9.12 4.95 0.90
CA GLN A 62 8.29 6.04 1.43
C GLN A 62 6.96 6.16 0.67
N VAL A 63 7.00 6.07 -0.67
CA VAL A 63 5.78 6.10 -1.50
C VAL A 63 4.89 4.89 -1.18
N PHE A 64 5.47 3.70 -1.00
CA PHE A 64 4.74 2.51 -0.59
C PHE A 64 4.05 2.70 0.77
N GLU A 65 4.74 3.22 1.78
CA GLU A 65 4.18 3.47 3.11
C GLU A 65 3.02 4.48 3.09
N MET A 66 3.15 5.54 2.29
CA MET A 66 2.07 6.51 2.09
C MET A 66 0.86 5.87 1.40
N ALA A 67 1.09 5.13 0.31
CA ALA A 67 0.03 4.47 -0.44
C ALA A 67 -0.69 3.42 0.43
N ALA A 68 0.06 2.63 1.21
CA ALA A 68 -0.48 1.64 2.12
C ALA A 68 -1.51 2.25 3.08
N LYS A 69 -1.16 3.35 3.76
CA LYS A 69 -2.07 4.06 4.67
C LYS A 69 -3.28 4.62 3.94
N GLN A 70 -3.07 5.24 2.79
CA GLN A 70 -4.17 5.84 2.03
C GLN A 70 -5.14 4.79 1.49
N ILE A 71 -4.65 3.62 1.07
CA ILE A 71 -5.47 2.51 0.62
C ILE A 71 -6.26 1.91 1.78
N ILE A 72 -5.64 1.68 2.95
CA ILE A 72 -6.36 1.21 4.14
C ILE A 72 -7.49 2.18 4.48
N TYR A 73 -7.21 3.49 4.49
CA TYR A 73 -8.22 4.51 4.76
C TYR A 73 -9.37 4.47 3.73
N ASP A 74 -9.05 4.43 2.44
CA ASP A 74 -10.06 4.42 1.37
C ASP A 74 -10.95 3.18 1.39
N VAL A 75 -10.34 1.99 1.49
CA VAL A 75 -11.05 0.71 1.52
C VAL A 75 -11.96 0.60 2.75
N SER A 76 -11.58 1.20 3.87
CA SER A 76 -12.32 1.08 5.13
C SER A 76 -13.35 2.18 5.35
N LEU A 77 -12.97 3.44 5.17
CA LEU A 77 -13.79 4.59 5.57
C LEU A 77 -14.46 5.28 4.38
N THR A 78 -13.77 5.39 3.24
CA THR A 78 -14.32 6.10 2.07
C THR A 78 -15.28 5.21 1.29
N LYS A 79 -14.87 3.96 1.03
CA LYS A 79 -15.65 3.01 0.21
C LYS A 79 -16.37 1.94 1.04
N GLY A 80 -15.96 1.71 2.29
CA GLY A 80 -16.60 0.70 3.16
C GLY A 80 -16.54 -0.72 2.62
N LEU A 81 -15.47 -1.06 1.89
CA LEU A 81 -15.29 -2.38 1.25
C LEU A 81 -14.81 -3.45 2.23
N LEU A 82 -14.14 -3.05 3.31
CA LEU A 82 -13.68 -3.93 4.37
C LEU A 82 -13.96 -3.32 5.75
N ASP A 83 -14.23 -4.18 6.72
CA ASP A 83 -14.80 -3.85 8.04
C ASP A 83 -13.80 -3.95 9.21
N CYS A 84 -12.49 -3.90 8.93
CA CYS A 84 -11.45 -3.93 9.96
C CYS A 84 -11.24 -2.58 10.65
N ILE A 85 -12.33 -1.91 11.04
CA ILE A 85 -12.27 -0.56 11.65
C ILE A 85 -12.48 -0.60 13.16
N PRO A 86 -11.76 0.23 13.94
CA PRO A 86 -12.12 0.49 15.32
C PRO A 86 -13.45 1.23 15.40
N THR A 87 -14.20 1.05 16.49
CA THR A 87 -15.58 1.56 16.63
C THR A 87 -15.74 2.61 17.73
N ALA A 88 -14.72 2.85 18.54
CA ALA A 88 -14.74 3.84 19.61
C ALA A 88 -13.36 4.45 19.86
N GLU A 89 -13.35 5.64 20.45
CA GLU A 89 -12.14 6.38 20.87
C GLU A 89 -11.21 5.50 21.71
N GLY A 90 -9.90 5.58 21.44
CA GLY A 90 -8.88 4.78 22.11
C GLY A 90 -8.80 3.31 21.67
N GLN A 91 -9.69 2.84 20.78
CA GLN A 91 -9.61 1.48 20.24
C GLN A 91 -8.66 1.39 19.06
N CYS A 92 -7.93 0.28 18.99
CA CYS A 92 -7.12 -0.11 17.84
C CYS A 92 -7.56 -1.48 17.30
N ARG A 93 -7.51 -1.64 15.97
CA ARG A 93 -7.77 -2.90 15.27
C ARG A 93 -6.52 -3.34 14.49
N PRO A 94 -5.81 -4.39 14.96
CA PRO A 94 -4.54 -4.84 14.37
C PRO A 94 -4.70 -5.92 13.30
N ASN A 95 -5.82 -5.93 12.57
CA ASN A 95 -6.13 -6.96 11.57
C ASN A 95 -5.95 -6.46 10.12
N TRP A 96 -5.18 -5.40 9.92
CA TRP A 96 -4.79 -4.93 8.59
C TRP A 96 -3.48 -5.57 8.16
N ARG A 97 -3.46 -6.04 6.91
CA ARG A 97 -2.28 -6.60 6.28
C ARG A 97 -2.07 -5.91 4.95
N VAL A 98 -0.91 -5.32 4.75
CA VAL A 98 -0.51 -4.81 3.45
C VAL A 98 0.45 -5.82 2.86
N THR A 99 0.11 -6.37 1.70
CA THR A 99 1.04 -7.21 0.96
C THR A 99 1.70 -6.42 -0.16
N SER A 100 2.91 -6.81 -0.52
CA SER A 100 3.67 -6.16 -1.58
C SER A 100 4.68 -7.11 -2.19
N SER A 101 5.18 -6.73 -3.36
CA SER A 101 6.41 -7.31 -3.87
C SER A 101 7.63 -6.65 -3.23
N SER A 102 8.73 -7.40 -3.09
CA SER A 102 9.87 -6.93 -2.27
C SER A 102 10.61 -5.72 -2.82
N CYS A 103 10.59 -5.53 -4.13
CA CYS A 103 11.42 -4.57 -4.84
C CYS A 103 10.58 -3.70 -5.77
N TRP A 104 10.80 -2.39 -5.69
CA TRP A 104 10.07 -1.38 -6.44
C TRP A 104 11.05 -0.37 -7.05
N LYS A 105 10.65 0.28 -8.14
CA LYS A 105 11.43 1.35 -8.75
C LYS A 105 10.55 2.48 -9.23
N TRP A 106 11.17 3.65 -9.33
CA TRP A 106 10.66 4.72 -10.16
C TRP A 106 10.80 4.35 -11.64
N HIS A 107 9.75 4.65 -12.39
CA HIS A 107 9.72 4.51 -13.83
C HIS A 107 9.09 5.77 -14.44
N LEU A 108 9.77 6.34 -15.42
CA LEU A 108 9.23 7.38 -16.28
C LEU A 108 8.45 6.72 -17.41
N VAL A 109 7.14 6.91 -17.45
CA VAL A 109 6.35 6.54 -18.61
C VAL A 109 6.40 7.69 -19.61
N ALA A 110 7.10 7.47 -20.71
CA ALA A 110 7.17 8.42 -21.81
C ALA A 110 5.78 8.58 -22.45
N GLY A 111 5.36 9.82 -22.61
CA GLY A 111 4.09 10.19 -23.20
C GLY A 111 4.02 11.70 -23.48
N PRO A 112 2.92 12.20 -24.09
CA PRO A 112 2.73 13.63 -24.33
C PRO A 112 2.79 14.45 -23.03
N VAL A 113 2.34 13.84 -21.93
CA VAL A 113 2.60 14.28 -20.56
C VAL A 113 3.36 13.14 -19.88
N PRO A 114 4.66 13.32 -19.54
CA PRO A 114 5.42 12.29 -18.86
C PRO A 114 4.88 12.04 -17.44
N ASP A 115 4.57 10.78 -17.13
CA ASP A 115 4.12 10.37 -15.80
C ASP A 115 5.23 9.62 -15.06
N TRP A 116 5.34 9.87 -13.76
CA TRP A 116 6.24 9.11 -12.91
C TRP A 116 5.47 8.11 -12.06
N ARG A 117 5.91 6.86 -12.14
CA ARG A 117 5.23 5.73 -11.51
C ARG A 117 6.22 4.99 -10.64
N VAL A 118 5.78 4.60 -9.45
CA VAL A 118 6.47 3.64 -8.59
C VAL A 118 5.78 2.30 -8.79
N THR A 119 6.51 1.35 -9.35
CA THR A 119 5.98 0.03 -9.71
C THR A 119 6.87 -1.10 -9.20
N ILE A 120 6.26 -2.27 -9.09
CA ILE A 120 6.92 -3.52 -8.73
C ILE A 120 8.01 -3.88 -9.75
N CYS A 121 9.16 -4.32 -9.26
CA CYS A 121 10.25 -4.86 -10.07
C CYS A 121 10.22 -6.38 -10.19
N GLU A 122 9.88 -7.08 -9.10
CA GLU A 122 9.89 -8.54 -9.03
C GLU A 122 8.61 -9.01 -8.36
N VAL A 123 7.80 -9.79 -9.07
CA VAL A 123 6.48 -10.23 -8.60
C VAL A 123 6.52 -11.46 -7.71
N ASN A 124 7.66 -12.17 -7.68
CA ASN A 124 7.77 -13.49 -7.05
C ASN A 124 8.14 -13.42 -5.56
N THR A 125 8.76 -12.32 -5.15
CA THR A 125 9.21 -12.15 -3.77
C THR A 125 8.25 -11.25 -3.02
N CYS A 126 7.76 -11.79 -1.91
CA CYS A 126 6.50 -11.46 -1.30
C CYS A 126 6.74 -10.89 0.10
N CYS A 127 6.17 -9.73 0.39
CA CYS A 127 6.23 -9.15 1.72
C CYS A 127 4.86 -8.88 2.28
N LEU A 128 4.81 -8.98 3.60
CA LEU A 128 3.64 -8.80 4.41
C LEU A 128 3.97 -7.83 5.55
N PHE A 129 3.15 -6.80 5.66
CA PHE A 129 3.27 -5.77 6.67
C PHE A 129 1.99 -5.78 7.50
N LEU A 130 2.13 -5.85 8.82
CA LEU A 130 0.99 -5.71 9.72
C LEU A 130 0.77 -4.25 10.04
N TYR A 131 -0.48 -3.82 9.98
CA TYR A 131 -0.92 -2.49 10.36
C TYR A 131 -2.03 -2.60 11.39
N GLU A 132 -2.20 -1.52 12.13
CA GLU A 132 -3.42 -1.29 12.88
C GLU A 132 -4.01 0.06 12.56
N MET A 133 -5.33 0.12 12.72
CA MET A 133 -6.11 1.34 12.63
C MET A 133 -6.66 1.66 14.02
N CYS A 134 -6.40 2.86 14.50
CA CYS A 134 -6.84 3.35 15.81
C CYS A 134 -7.73 4.57 15.66
N ILE A 135 -8.61 4.83 16.62
CA ILE A 135 -9.22 6.15 16.82
C ILE A 135 -8.46 6.83 17.97
N ILE A 136 -7.80 7.94 17.67
CA ILE A 136 -7.00 8.72 18.62
C ILE A 136 -7.37 10.19 18.44
N ASP A 137 -7.85 10.82 19.51
CA ASP A 137 -8.32 12.20 19.54
C ASP A 137 -9.45 12.47 18.52
N GLY A 138 -10.34 11.49 18.34
CA GLY A 138 -11.45 11.55 17.39
C GLY A 138 -11.04 11.27 15.93
N GLU A 139 -9.76 11.05 15.66
CA GLU A 139 -9.23 10.87 14.32
C GLU A 139 -8.73 9.44 14.08
N TYR A 140 -8.93 8.95 12.86
CA TYR A 140 -8.41 7.63 12.47
C TYR A 140 -6.92 7.72 12.15
N GLN A 141 -6.12 6.95 12.89
CA GLN A 141 -4.69 6.81 12.65
C GLN A 141 -4.35 5.41 12.18
N ILE A 142 -3.53 5.31 11.14
CA ILE A 142 -3.06 4.03 10.58
C ILE A 142 -1.55 3.95 10.80
N ARG A 143 -1.10 2.93 11.52
CA ARG A 143 0.32 2.73 11.83
C ARG A 143 0.78 1.32 11.51
N ARG A 144 2.02 1.20 11.05
CA ARG A 144 2.68 -0.08 10.80
C ARG A 144 3.09 -0.69 12.14
N LEU A 145 2.70 -1.94 12.37
CA LEU A 145 3.09 -2.74 13.54
C LEU A 145 4.36 -3.53 13.29
N SER A 146 4.45 -4.16 12.12
CA SER A 146 5.61 -4.98 11.75
C SER A 146 5.74 -5.13 10.24
N SER A 147 6.86 -5.70 9.83
CA SER A 147 7.21 -5.97 8.44
C SER A 147 7.88 -7.33 8.35
N SER A 148 7.56 -8.11 7.31
CA SER A 148 8.37 -9.26 6.92
C SER A 148 9.74 -8.79 6.41
N THR A 149 10.79 -9.50 6.79
CA THR A 149 12.12 -9.36 6.19
C THR A 149 12.26 -10.32 5.02
N ASP A 150 12.97 -9.89 4.00
CA ASP A 150 13.30 -10.72 2.85
C ASP A 150 14.79 -10.52 2.51
N PRO A 151 15.65 -11.53 2.62
CA PRO A 151 17.09 -11.37 2.36
C PRO A 151 17.42 -11.25 0.87
N THR A 152 16.46 -11.48 -0.02
CA THR A 152 16.68 -11.49 -1.47
C THR A 152 17.09 -10.09 -1.95
N PRO A 153 18.24 -9.94 -2.62
CA PRO A 153 18.66 -8.67 -3.18
C PRO A 153 17.72 -8.21 -4.29
N CYS A 154 17.45 -6.91 -4.35
CA CYS A 154 16.70 -6.35 -5.47
C CYS A 154 17.51 -6.36 -6.77
N PRO A 155 16.87 -6.55 -7.93
CA PRO A 155 17.52 -6.38 -9.22
C PRO A 155 18.03 -4.94 -9.37
N SER A 156 19.03 -4.75 -10.24
CA SER A 156 19.64 -3.44 -10.49
C SER A 156 18.60 -2.38 -10.85
N GLY A 157 18.70 -1.19 -10.23
CA GLY A 157 17.77 -0.08 -10.41
C GLY A 157 16.48 -0.20 -9.59
N CYS A 158 16.34 -1.22 -8.74
CA CYS A 158 15.21 -1.39 -7.83
C CYS A 158 15.63 -1.21 -6.37
N MET A 159 14.70 -0.69 -5.58
CA MET A 159 14.86 -0.48 -4.15
C MET A 159 13.94 -1.42 -3.39
N LYS A 160 14.45 -1.93 -2.28
CA LYS A 160 13.70 -2.80 -1.39
C LYS A 160 12.66 -1.99 -0.63
N VAL A 161 11.42 -2.49 -0.56
CA VAL A 161 10.34 -1.88 0.24
C VAL A 161 10.06 -2.66 1.52
N CYS A 162 10.55 -3.90 1.60
CA CYS A 162 10.49 -4.74 2.79
C CYS A 162 11.67 -4.40 3.67
N ASN A 163 11.38 -4.10 4.93
CA ASN A 163 12.39 -3.60 5.83
C ASN A 163 13.58 -4.57 5.93
N GLU A 164 14.76 -3.95 5.96
CA GLU A 164 15.97 -4.43 6.61
C GLU A 164 15.79 -4.48 8.12
#